data_AF-A0A954ZHT5-F1
#
_entry.id   AF-A0A954ZHT5-F1
#
_cell.length_a   1.000
_cell.length_b   1.000
_cell.length_c   1.000
_cell.angle_alpha   90.00
_cell.angle_beta   90.00
_cell.angle_gamma   90.00
#
_symmetry.space_group_name_H-M   'P 1'
#
loop_
_entity.id
_entity.type
_entity.pdbx_description
1 polymer ?
#
loop_
_entity_poly.entity_id
_entity_poly.type
_entity_poly.pdbx_seq_one_letter_code
_entity_poly.pdbx_strand_id
1 'polypeptide(L)'
;MVKCFVPAVIAIGTATAFGDGGTVQFSKVVDNYRITVLTTPSPLRTGPIDMSFLVQEVRTGHVVPGAVIDVQLTNASTRQKLTARASADRSVNKLLQ
;
A
#
# COMPACT_ATOMS: atom_id res chain seq x y z
N MET A 1 -14.17 54.13 -6.59
CA MET A 1 -14.76 52.93 -5.95
C MET A 1 -13.72 51.81 -6.07
N VAL A 2 -12.86 51.65 -5.06
CA VAL A 2 -11.71 50.72 -5.10
C VAL A 2 -12.13 49.38 -4.50
N LYS A 3 -12.02 48.31 -5.29
CA LYS A 3 -12.37 46.95 -4.89
C LYS A 3 -11.11 46.29 -4.33
N CYS A 4 -11.05 46.12 -3.01
CA CYS A 4 -9.96 45.47 -2.32
C CYS A 4 -10.11 43.95 -2.48
N PHE A 5 -9.23 43.32 -3.25
CA PHE A 5 -9.20 41.86 -3.43
C PHE A 5 -8.41 41.27 -2.26
N VAL A 6 -9.08 40.58 -1.33
CA VAL A 6 -8.43 39.82 -0.26
C VAL A 6 -8.15 38.42 -0.80
N PRO A 7 -6.89 37.97 -0.91
CA PRO A 7 -6.60 36.60 -1.31
C PRO A 7 -6.96 35.67 -0.16
N ALA A 8 -7.98 34.82 -0.36
CA ALA A 8 -8.26 33.71 0.53
C ALA A 8 -7.18 32.64 0.35
N VAL A 9 -6.27 32.54 1.32
CA VAL A 9 -5.27 31.47 1.38
C VAL A 9 -6.00 30.16 1.72
N ILE A 10 -6.18 29.30 0.73
CA ILE A 10 -6.70 27.95 0.94
C ILE A 10 -5.56 27.12 1.54
N ALA A 11 -5.57 26.98 2.87
CA ALA A 11 -4.70 26.06 3.57
C ALA A 11 -5.14 24.62 3.28
N ILE A 12 -4.53 23.99 2.27
CA ILE A 12 -4.67 22.55 2.03
C ILE A 12 -3.94 21.85 3.16
N GLY A 13 -4.69 21.40 4.17
CA GLY A 13 -4.17 20.56 5.24
C GLY A 13 -3.63 19.27 4.62
N THR A 14 -2.31 19.12 4.58
CA THR A 14 -1.66 17.85 4.27
C THR A 14 -1.90 16.93 5.46
N ALA A 15 -3.04 16.23 5.46
CA ALA A 15 -3.24 15.11 6.36
C ALA A 15 -2.07 14.16 6.12
N THR A 16 -1.19 14.04 7.12
CA THR A 16 -0.10 13.08 7.10
C THR A 16 -0.74 11.71 7.10
N ALA A 17 -0.92 11.13 5.92
CA ALA A 17 -1.30 9.74 5.79
C ALA A 17 -0.12 8.93 6.33
N PHE A 18 -0.25 8.44 7.56
CA PHE A 18 0.60 7.39 8.07
C PHE A 18 0.34 6.17 7.20
N GLY A 19 1.16 5.97 6.18
CA GLY A 19 1.18 4.69 5.47
C GLY A 19 1.47 3.59 6.48
N ASP A 20 0.83 2.43 6.31
CA ASP A 20 1.30 1.18 6.91
C ASP A 20 2.83 1.16 6.76
N GLY A 21 3.58 0.95 7.84
CA GLY A 21 4.99 1.32 7.99
C GLY A 21 6.03 0.81 6.96
N GLY A 22 5.62 0.31 5.80
CA GLY A 22 6.41 0.04 4.62
C GLY A 22 6.30 1.10 3.51
N THR A 23 7.20 0.99 2.54
CA THR A 23 7.23 1.83 1.34
C THR A 23 6.64 1.08 0.16
N VAL A 24 5.87 1.78 -0.67
CA VAL A 24 5.35 1.22 -1.94
C VAL A 24 6.51 0.77 -2.82
N GLN A 25 6.54 -0.52 -3.16
CA GLN A 25 7.50 -1.07 -4.12
C GLN A 25 6.93 -1.10 -5.53
N PHE A 26 5.63 -1.45 -5.66
CA PHE A 26 4.92 -1.34 -6.92
C PHE A 26 3.41 -1.26 -6.72
N SER A 27 2.71 -0.73 -7.72
CA SER A 27 1.24 -0.75 -7.81
C SER A 27 0.85 -1.16 -9.23
N LYS A 28 0.00 -2.18 -9.35
CA LYS A 28 -0.43 -2.72 -10.65
C LYS A 28 -1.93 -2.98 -10.65
N VAL A 29 -2.55 -2.77 -11.81
CA VAL A 29 -3.93 -3.19 -12.06
C VAL A 29 -3.93 -4.62 -12.61
N VAL A 30 -4.74 -5.48 -12.00
CA VAL A 30 -5.05 -6.83 -12.44
C VAL A 30 -6.57 -6.95 -12.45
N ASP A 31 -7.14 -7.16 -13.63
CA ASP A 31 -8.59 -7.11 -13.87
C ASP A 31 -9.22 -5.82 -13.33
N ASN A 32 -10.20 -5.91 -12.43
CA ASN A 32 -10.88 -4.75 -11.82
C ASN A 32 -10.24 -4.29 -10.49
N TYR A 33 -9.03 -4.79 -10.17
CA TYR A 33 -8.36 -4.50 -8.90
C TYR A 33 -7.02 -3.83 -9.10
N ARG A 34 -6.74 -2.81 -8.28
CA ARG A 34 -5.39 -2.26 -8.08
C ARG A 34 -4.78 -2.93 -6.86
N ILE A 35 -3.63 -3.55 -7.06
CA ILE A 35 -2.84 -4.19 -6.02
C ILE A 35 -1.58 -3.37 -5.82
N THR A 36 -1.41 -2.84 -4.61
CA THR A 36 -0.21 -2.09 -4.20
C THR A 36 0.54 -2.90 -3.16
N VAL A 37 1.83 -3.13 -3.41
CA VAL A 37 2.72 -3.86 -2.51
C VAL A 37 3.61 -2.88 -1.76
N LEU A 38 3.61 -2.99 -0.45
CA LEU A 38 4.43 -2.20 0.45
C LEU A 38 5.39 -3.12 1.20
N THR A 39 6.61 -2.66 1.44
CA THR A 39 7.59 -3.46 2.19
C THR A 39 8.27 -2.67 3.30
N THR A 40 8.50 -3.36 4.41
CA THR A 40 9.41 -2.92 5.47
C THR A 40 10.50 -3.98 5.65
N PRO A 41 11.78 -3.62 5.60
CA PRO A 41 12.26 -2.26 5.49
C PRO A 41 12.38 -1.78 4.03
N SER A 42 12.63 -0.48 3.88
CA SER A 42 12.92 0.17 2.61
C SER A 42 14.22 0.98 2.73
N PRO A 43 15.25 0.76 1.88
CA PRO A 43 15.29 -0.26 0.83
C PRO A 43 15.32 -1.68 1.42
N LEU A 44 14.90 -2.65 0.60
CA LEU A 44 15.01 -4.07 0.94
C LEU A 44 16.49 -4.44 1.16
N ARG A 45 16.73 -5.26 2.19
CA ARG A 45 18.05 -5.73 2.60
C ARG A 45 17.94 -7.15 3.12
N THR A 46 19.08 -7.85 3.18
CA THR A 46 19.13 -9.20 3.74
C THR A 46 18.58 -9.22 5.17
N GLY A 47 17.67 -10.15 5.44
CA GLY A 47 17.00 -10.31 6.71
C GLY A 47 15.49 -10.49 6.53
N PRO A 48 14.74 -10.56 7.65
CA PRO A 48 13.28 -10.58 7.61
C PRO A 48 12.73 -9.33 6.90
N ILE A 49 11.73 -9.54 6.07
CA ILE A 49 10.96 -8.47 5.42
C ILE A 49 9.49 -8.65 5.79
N ASP A 50 8.83 -7.53 6.01
CA ASP A 50 7.39 -7.41 6.12
C ASP A 50 6.84 -6.95 4.77
N MET A 51 5.80 -7.60 4.29
CA MET A 51 5.15 -7.29 3.02
C MET A 51 3.65 -7.11 3.24
N SER A 52 3.18 -5.91 2.99
CA SER A 52 1.77 -5.55 3.08
C SER A 52 1.18 -5.35 1.70
N PHE A 53 -0.11 -5.65 1.57
CA PHE A 53 -0.83 -5.58 0.31
C PHE A 53 -2.10 -4.75 0.50
N LEU A 54 -2.23 -3.70 -0.31
CA LEU A 54 -3.45 -2.92 -0.42
C LEU A 54 -4.18 -3.33 -1.70
N VAL A 55 -5.42 -3.80 -1.57
CA VAL A 55 -6.29 -4.14 -2.69
C VAL A 55 -7.41 -3.12 -2.78
N GLN A 56 -7.54 -2.50 -3.95
CA GLN A 56 -8.57 -1.52 -4.23
C GLN A 56 -9.35 -1.89 -5.48
N GLU A 57 -10.64 -1.58 -5.52
CA GLU A 57 -11.45 -1.64 -6.73
C GLU A 57 -11.08 -0.46 -7.63
N VAL A 58 -10.81 -0.70 -8.92
CA VAL A 58 -10.18 0.32 -9.79
C VAL A 58 -11.11 1.49 -10.08
N ARG A 59 -12.43 1.25 -10.18
CA ARG A 59 -13.40 2.27 -10.58
C ARG A 59 -13.68 3.26 -9.44
N THR A 60 -13.84 2.75 -8.24
CA THR A 60 -14.19 3.54 -7.04
C THR A 60 -12.96 3.95 -6.23
N GLY A 61 -11.84 3.23 -6.37
CA GLY A 61 -10.68 3.37 -5.49
C GLY A 61 -10.90 2.82 -4.08
N HIS A 62 -12.05 2.21 -3.80
CA HIS A 62 -12.36 1.68 -2.48
C HIS A 62 -11.50 0.47 -2.14
N VAL A 63 -11.08 0.37 -0.88
CA VAL A 63 -10.39 -0.81 -0.36
C VAL A 63 -11.34 -2.00 -0.40
N VAL A 64 -10.85 -3.16 -0.85
CA VAL A 64 -11.60 -4.41 -0.85
C VAL A 64 -11.34 -5.14 0.47
N PRO A 65 -12.29 -5.13 1.43
CA PRO A 65 -12.11 -5.81 2.70
C PRO A 65 -12.09 -7.33 2.50
N GLY A 66 -11.29 -8.03 3.32
CA GLY A 66 -11.22 -9.49 3.29
C GLY A 66 -10.58 -10.08 2.04
N ALA A 67 -9.88 -9.28 1.23
CA ALA A 67 -9.11 -9.79 0.10
C ALA A 67 -8.07 -10.83 0.57
N VAL A 68 -8.00 -11.94 -0.16
CA VAL A 68 -7.02 -13.01 0.05
C VAL A 68 -6.06 -13.00 -1.13
N ILE A 69 -4.76 -12.93 -0.85
CA ILE A 69 -3.71 -12.87 -1.86
C ILE A 69 -2.77 -14.05 -1.68
N ASP A 70 -2.56 -14.79 -2.76
CA ASP A 70 -1.48 -15.76 -2.86
C ASP A 70 -0.22 -15.11 -3.37
N VAL A 71 0.82 -15.19 -2.55
CA VAL A 71 2.13 -14.61 -2.83
C VAL A 71 3.08 -15.74 -3.15
N GLN A 72 3.65 -15.72 -4.36
CA GLN A 72 4.77 -16.58 -4.72
C GLN A 72 6.01 -15.72 -4.93
N LEU A 73 7.01 -15.91 -4.07
CA LEU A 73 8.33 -15.35 -4.26
C LEU A 73 9.21 -16.38 -4.97
N THR A 74 10.02 -15.91 -5.91
CA THR A 74 11.04 -16.74 -6.56
C THR A 74 12.39 -16.10 -6.34
N ASN A 75 13.33 -16.85 -5.77
CA ASN A 75 14.73 -16.43 -5.73
C ASN A 75 15.28 -16.44 -7.16
N ALA A 76 15.73 -15.28 -7.65
CA ALA A 76 16.19 -15.13 -9.02
C ALA A 76 17.41 -16.03 -9.34
N SER A 77 18.31 -16.21 -8.38
CA SER A 77 19.55 -16.96 -8.55
C SER A 77 19.36 -18.47 -8.40
N THR A 78 18.65 -18.90 -7.36
CA THR A 78 18.50 -20.33 -7.02
C THR A 78 17.24 -20.96 -7.60
N ARG A 79 16.32 -20.15 -8.14
CA ARG A 79 14.97 -20.54 -8.59
C ARG A 79 14.09 -21.16 -7.50
N GLN A 80 14.52 -21.12 -6.24
CA GLN A 80 13.71 -21.56 -5.12
C GLN A 80 12.44 -20.72 -5.03
N LYS A 81 11.32 -21.38 -4.71
CA LYS A 81 10.01 -20.74 -4.58
C LYS A 81 9.57 -20.77 -3.13
N LEU A 82 9.04 -19.65 -2.67
CA LEU A 82 8.34 -19.53 -1.40
C LEU A 82 6.91 -19.12 -1.68
N THR A 83 5.94 -19.78 -1.07
CA THR A 83 4.53 -19.43 -1.17
C THR A 83 3.98 -19.03 0.19
N ALA A 84 3.25 -17.93 0.24
CA ALA A 84 2.56 -17.45 1.42
C ALA A 84 1.17 -16.95 1.05
N ARG A 85 0.25 -16.95 2.02
CA ARG A 85 -1.08 -16.37 1.85
C ARG A 85 -1.22 -15.15 2.75
N ALA A 86 -1.49 -14.01 2.14
CA ALA A 86 -1.77 -12.75 2.82
C ALA A 86 -3.29 -12.52 2.87
N SER A 87 -3.80 -12.23 4.05
CA SER A 87 -5.21 -11.98 4.30
C SER A 87 -5.38 -11.09 5.52
N ALA A 88 -6.51 -10.39 5.62
CA ALA A 88 -6.73 -9.42 6.70
C ALA A 88 -6.70 -10.07 8.10
N ASP A 89 -7.17 -11.31 8.25
CA ASP A 89 -7.14 -12.10 9.49
C ASP A 89 -5.72 -12.53 9.91
N ARG A 90 -4.78 -12.54 8.97
CA ARG A 90 -3.36 -12.83 9.21
C ARG A 90 -2.50 -11.57 9.22
N SER A 91 -3.11 -10.41 9.05
CA SER A 91 -2.42 -9.13 9.05
C SER A 91 -2.23 -8.65 10.48
N VAL A 92 -1.00 -8.28 10.82
CA VAL A 92 -0.73 -7.49 12.03
C VAL A 92 -1.07 -6.04 11.67
N ASN A 93 -2.36 -5.73 11.57
CA ASN A 93 -2.83 -4.40 11.15
C ASN A 93 -2.42 -3.36 12.20
N LYS A 94 -1.42 -2.52 11.87
CA LYS A 94 -0.87 -1.52 12.79
C LYS A 94 -1.73 -0.27 12.89
N LEU A 95 -2.81 -0.16 12.10
CA LEU A 95 -3.73 0.99 12.08
C LEU A 95 -4.84 0.90 13.14
N LEU A 96 -5.10 -0.29 13.68
CA LEU A 96 -6.14 -0.53 14.70
C LEU A 96 -5.57 -0.72 16.11
N GLN A 97 -4.28 -0.43 16.30
CA GLN A 97 -3.61 -0.46 17.60
C GLN A 97 -3.44 0.94 18.16
#